data_AF-A0A069PJI7-F1
#
_entry.id   AF-A0A069PJI7-F1
#
_cell.length_a   1.000
_cell.length_b   1.000
_cell.length_c   1.000
_cell.angle_alpha   90.00
_cell.angle_beta   90.00
_cell.angle_gamma   90.00
#
_symmetry.space_group_name_H-M   'P 1'
#
loop_
_entity.id
_entity.type
_entity.pdbx_description
1 polymer ?
#
loop_
_entity_poly.entity_id
_entity_poly.type
_entity_poly.pdbx_seq_one_letter_code
_entity_poly.pdbx_strand_id
1 'polypeptide(L)'
;MSKTKRARYTLEFKLEAVRLVKAGQSVAAVGATLGVPAQSISNWVKAELDGKLGGAGMKPVSPEQMELARLRAEVARLKMERDILKKAAAYFAKDST
;
A
#
# COMPACT_ATOMS: atom_id res chain seq x y z
N MET A 1 -36.42 -16.37 9.78
CA MET A 1 -35.37 -15.39 9.42
C MET A 1 -34.00 -16.06 9.53
N SER A 2 -33.44 -16.63 8.46
CA SER A 2 -32.13 -17.27 8.51
C SER A 2 -31.03 -16.19 8.62
N LYS A 3 -30.20 -16.30 9.65
CA LYS A 3 -29.09 -15.36 9.91
C LYS A 3 -28.02 -15.56 8.83
N THR A 4 -27.97 -14.70 7.82
CA THR A 4 -26.94 -14.75 6.77
C THR A 4 -25.57 -14.62 7.42
N LYS A 5 -24.70 -15.64 7.26
CA LYS A 5 -23.31 -15.60 7.74
C LYS A 5 -22.61 -14.43 7.05
N ARG A 6 -22.11 -13.48 7.84
CA ARG A 6 -21.30 -12.36 7.33
C ARG A 6 -19.99 -12.92 6.77
N ALA A 7 -19.70 -12.62 5.50
CA ALA A 7 -18.41 -12.91 4.90
C ALA A 7 -17.29 -12.18 5.67
N ARG A 8 -16.19 -12.88 5.95
CA ARG A 8 -14.99 -12.33 6.58
C ARG A 8 -13.90 -12.19 5.51
N TYR A 9 -13.52 -10.96 5.22
CA TYR A 9 -12.41 -10.63 4.33
C TYR A 9 -11.18 -10.25 5.16
N THR A 10 -10.00 -10.68 4.71
CA THR A 10 -8.71 -10.30 5.33
C THR A 10 -8.44 -8.81 5.17
N LEU A 11 -7.55 -8.25 5.99
CA LEU A 11 -7.18 -6.83 5.87
C LEU A 11 -6.53 -6.55 4.51
N GLU A 12 -5.60 -7.40 4.09
CA GLU A 12 -4.91 -7.30 2.79
C GLU A 12 -5.91 -7.27 1.63
N PHE A 13 -6.91 -8.15 1.66
CA PHE A 13 -7.94 -8.20 0.62
C PHE A 13 -8.77 -6.91 0.56
N LYS A 14 -9.11 -6.34 1.72
CA LYS A 14 -9.82 -5.05 1.79
C LYS A 14 -8.96 -3.91 1.26
N LEU A 15 -7.68 -3.87 1.65
CA LEU A 15 -6.74 -2.84 1.20
C LEU A 15 -6.54 -2.89 -0.31
N GLU A 16 -6.44 -4.08 -0.90
CA GLU A 16 -6.32 -4.23 -2.35
C GLU A 16 -7.58 -3.72 -3.08
N ALA A 17 -8.77 -4.04 -2.56
CA ALA A 17 -10.01 -3.51 -3.12
C ALA A 17 -10.08 -1.97 -3.05
N VAL A 18 -9.63 -1.39 -1.93
CA VAL A 18 -9.53 0.09 -1.79
C VAL A 18 -8.48 0.66 -2.75
N ARG A 19 -7.34 -0.01 -2.94
CA ARG A 19 -6.29 0.41 -3.88
C ARG A 19 -6.83 0.51 -5.30
N LEU A 20 -7.61 -0.47 -5.75
CA LEU A 20 -8.24 -0.46 -7.08
C LEU A 20 -9.20 0.72 -7.27
N VAL A 21 -10.01 1.03 -6.24
CA VAL A 21 -10.88 2.21 -6.27
C VAL A 21 -10.07 3.52 -6.30
N LYS A 22 -9.02 3.63 -5.48
CA LYS A 22 -8.11 4.79 -5.50
C LYS A 22 -7.38 4.95 -6.83
N ALA A 23 -7.17 3.86 -7.58
CA ALA A 23 -6.60 3.86 -8.93
C ALA A 23 -7.61 4.29 -10.02
N GLY A 24 -8.83 4.70 -9.64
CA GLY A 24 -9.83 5.27 -10.55
C GLY A 24 -10.92 4.28 -11.00
N GLN A 25 -10.90 3.04 -10.54
CA GLN A 25 -11.99 2.09 -10.84
C GLN A 25 -13.24 2.42 -10.01
N SER A 26 -14.41 2.24 -10.61
CA SER A 26 -15.68 2.42 -9.89
C SER A 26 -15.87 1.33 -8.84
N VAL A 27 -16.50 1.68 -7.72
CA VAL A 27 -16.84 0.74 -6.63
C VAL A 27 -17.65 -0.47 -7.16
N ALA A 28 -18.54 -0.23 -8.13
CA ALA A 28 -19.34 -1.27 -8.77
C ALA A 28 -18.48 -2.23 -9.60
N ALA A 29 -17.53 -1.71 -10.39
CA ALA A 29 -16.64 -2.53 -11.20
C ALA A 29 -15.71 -3.37 -10.32
N VAL A 30 -15.13 -2.78 -9.27
CA VAL A 30 -14.29 -3.51 -8.31
C VAL A 30 -15.08 -4.60 -7.59
N GLY A 31 -16.31 -4.29 -7.16
CA GLY A 31 -17.20 -5.27 -6.54
C GLY A 31 -17.53 -6.45 -7.44
N ALA A 32 -17.85 -6.19 -8.72
CA ALA A 32 -18.12 -7.23 -9.70
C ALA A 32 -16.88 -8.12 -9.95
N THR A 33 -15.71 -7.52 -10.14
CA THR A 33 -14.45 -8.24 -10.38
C THR A 33 -14.05 -9.11 -9.19
N LEU A 34 -14.21 -8.62 -7.96
CA LEU A 34 -13.79 -9.32 -6.74
C LEU A 34 -14.87 -10.24 -6.16
N GLY A 35 -16.08 -10.28 -6.74
CA GLY A 35 -17.21 -11.01 -6.20
C GLY A 35 -17.67 -10.50 -4.83
N VAL A 36 -17.54 -9.19 -4.60
CA VAL A 36 -17.86 -8.54 -3.32
C VAL A 36 -18.96 -7.51 -3.51
N PRO A 37 -19.96 -7.43 -2.61
CA PRO A 37 -20.97 -6.40 -2.68
C PRO A 37 -20.36 -4.99 -2.72
N ALA A 38 -20.79 -4.16 -3.66
CA ALA A 38 -20.30 -2.78 -3.83
C ALA A 38 -20.39 -1.96 -2.52
N GLN A 39 -21.43 -2.19 -1.71
CA GLN A 39 -21.58 -1.55 -0.40
C GLN A 39 -20.42 -1.89 0.57
N SER A 40 -19.92 -3.13 0.54
CA SER A 40 -18.77 -3.53 1.35
C SER A 40 -17.52 -2.78 0.93
N ILE A 41 -17.28 -2.66 -0.39
CA ILE A 41 -16.15 -1.89 -0.94
C ILE A 41 -16.26 -0.41 -0.53
N SER A 42 -17.44 0.20 -0.68
CA SER A 42 -17.68 1.58 -0.25
C SER A 42 -17.40 1.80 1.24
N ASN A 43 -17.85 0.88 2.09
CA ASN A 43 -17.58 0.92 3.53
C ASN A 43 -16.08 0.83 3.85
N TRP A 44 -15.31 0.02 3.09
CA TRP A 44 -13.87 -0.09 3.29
C TRP A 44 -13.13 1.15 2.83
N VAL A 45 -13.52 1.75 1.71
CA VAL A 45 -12.97 3.03 1.25
C VAL A 45 -13.20 4.13 2.29
N LYS A 46 -14.41 4.21 2.85
CA LYS A 46 -14.72 5.17 3.93
C LYS A 46 -13.90 4.89 5.19
N ALA A 47 -13.80 3.62 5.60
CA ALA A 47 -13.01 3.25 6.76
C ALA A 47 -11.51 3.54 6.57
N GLU A 48 -10.98 3.41 5.35
CA GLU A 48 -9.59 3.76 5.03
C GLU A 48 -9.37 5.27 5.15
N LEU A 49 -10.29 6.09 4.60
CA LEU A 49 -10.25 7.54 4.71
C LEU A 49 -10.31 8.02 6.16
N ASP A 50 -11.09 7.33 6.98
CA ASP A 50 -11.21 7.60 8.41
C ASP A 50 -10.03 7.01 9.24
N GLY A 51 -9.07 6.31 8.62
CA GLY A 51 -7.96 5.63 9.31
C GLY A 51 -8.39 4.44 10.18
N LYS A 52 -9.59 3.89 9.94
CA LYS A 52 -10.25 2.83 10.72
C LYS A 52 -10.24 1.47 10.02
N LEU A 53 -9.73 1.38 8.79
CA LEU A 53 -9.62 0.11 8.06
C LEU A 53 -8.51 -0.75 8.69
N GLY A 54 -8.89 -1.60 9.65
CA GLY A 54 -7.93 -2.38 10.45
C GLY A 54 -8.50 -2.86 11.80
N GLY A 55 -9.61 -2.25 12.25
CA GLY A 55 -10.26 -2.60 13.51
C GLY A 55 -9.56 -2.01 14.74
N ALA A 56 -10.28 -1.92 15.85
CA ALA A 56 -9.75 -1.47 17.13
C ALA A 56 -8.62 -2.41 17.59
N GLY A 57 -7.37 -1.97 17.45
CA GLY A 57 -6.19 -2.74 17.86
C GLY A 57 -4.95 -2.52 17.00
N MET A 58 -5.10 -2.13 15.73
CA MET A 58 -3.99 -1.59 14.95
C MET A 58 -3.99 -0.07 15.12
N LYS A 59 -2.94 0.48 15.75
CA LYS A 59 -2.71 1.93 15.72
C LYS A 59 -2.68 2.34 14.24
N PRO A 60 -3.47 3.34 13.83
CA PRO A 60 -3.31 3.95 12.51
C PRO A 60 -1.84 4.31 12.35
N VAL A 61 -1.20 3.85 11.28
CA VAL A 61 0.16 4.28 10.95
C VAL A 61 0.06 5.79 10.70
N SER A 62 0.72 6.59 11.53
CA SER A 62 0.60 8.05 11.40
C SER A 62 1.14 8.49 10.04
N PRO A 63 0.65 9.61 9.47
CA PRO A 63 1.24 10.19 8.27
C PRO A 63 2.75 10.40 8.40
N GLU A 64 3.24 10.72 9.60
CA GLU A 64 4.66 10.85 9.92
C GLU A 64 5.41 9.51 9.82
N GLN A 65 4.80 8.40 10.27
CA GLN A 65 5.38 7.07 10.15
C GLN A 65 5.43 6.59 8.69
N MET A 66 4.42 6.94 7.89
CA MET A 66 4.44 6.68 6.44
C MET A 66 5.54 7.49 5.75
N GLU A 67 5.65 8.77 6.06
CA GLU A 67 6.68 9.64 5.50
C GLU A 67 8.08 9.19 5.93
N LEU A 68 8.25 8.78 7.19
CA LEU A 68 9.51 8.20 7.68
C LEU A 68 9.88 6.92 6.93
N ALA A 69 8.91 6.05 6.66
CA ALA A 69 9.14 4.82 5.89
C ALA A 69 9.54 5.14 4.44
N ARG A 70 8.86 6.10 3.81
CA ARG A 70 9.18 6.59 2.46
C ARG A 70 10.60 7.17 2.39
N LEU A 71 10.93 8.08 3.31
CA LEU A 71 12.25 8.70 3.39
C LEU A 71 13.35 7.67 3.63
N ARG A 72 13.11 6.65 4.47
CA ARG A 72 14.08 5.55 4.68
C ARG A 72 14.31 4.74 3.41
N ALA A 73 13.26 4.44 2.65
CA ALA A 73 13.37 3.75 1.37
C ALA A 73 14.15 4.58 0.34
N GLU A 74 13.88 5.89 0.28
CA GLU A 74 14.58 6.81 -0.61
C GLU A 74 16.06 6.95 -0.25
N VAL A 75 16.38 7.10 1.04
CA VAL A 75 17.77 7.12 1.51
C VAL A 75 18.50 5.82 1.18
N ALA A 76 17.84 4.67 1.30
CA ALA A 76 18.43 3.38 0.94
C ALA A 76 18.75 3.31 -0.57
N ARG A 77 17.82 3.76 -1.42
CA ARG A 77 18.03 3.84 -2.88
C ARG A 77 19.20 4.77 -3.23
N LEU A 78 19.21 5.99 -2.69
CA LEU A 78 20.27 6.97 -2.96
C LEU A 78 21.65 6.48 -2.49
N LYS A 79 21.71 5.78 -1.34
CA LYS A 79 22.96 5.18 -0.88
C LYS A 79 23.48 4.12 -1.85
N MET A 80 22.59 3.27 -2.37
CA MET A 80 22.93 2.25 -3.36
C MET A 80 23.44 2.87 -4.67
N GLU A 81 22.73 3.85 -5.22
CA GLU A 81 23.15 4.58 -6.43
C GLU A 81 24.53 5.20 -6.26
N ARG A 82 24.75 5.90 -5.14
CA ARG A 82 26.05 6.48 -4.80
C ARG A 82 27.16 5.44 -4.70
N ASP A 83 26.87 4.27 -4.12
CA ASP A 83 27.86 3.19 -4.02
C ASP A 83 28.19 2.56 -5.36
N ILE A 84 27.21 2.45 -6.27
CA ILE A 84 27.46 2.00 -7.65
C ILE A 84 28.37 2.99 -8.37
N LEU A 85 28.07 4.30 -8.31
CA LEU A 85 28.88 5.33 -8.95
C LEU A 85 30.32 5.36 -8.40
N LYS A 86 30.49 5.22 -7.08
CA LYS A 86 31.83 5.13 -6.47
C LYS A 86 32.61 3.91 -6.97
N LYS A 87 31.96 2.74 -7.08
CA LYS A 87 32.59 1.54 -7.62
C LYS A 87 33.00 1.72 -9.09
N ALA A 88 32.12 2.32 -9.90
CA ALA A 88 32.42 2.62 -11.30
C ALA A 88 33.62 3.58 -11.42
N ALA A 89 33.64 4.68 -10.68
CA ALA A 89 34.76 5.62 -10.68
C ALA A 89 36.08 4.96 -10.25
N ALA A 90 36.05 4.10 -9.23
CA ALA A 90 37.22 3.34 -8.79
C ALA A 90 37.71 2.32 -9.83
N TYR A 91 36.80 1.72 -10.59
CA TYR A 91 37.13 0.82 -11.70
C TYR A 91 37.84 1.59 -12.82
N PHE A 92 37.25 2.69 -13.31
CA PHE A 92 37.84 3.49 -14.39
C PHE A 92 39.19 4.14 -14.01
N ALA A 93 39.37 4.54 -12.75
CA ALA A 93 40.64 5.07 -12.27
C ALA A 93 41.78 4.03 -12.27
N LYS A 94 41.46 2.73 -12.15
CA LYS A 94 42.45 1.64 -12.22
C LYS A 94 42.83 1.27 -13.66
N ASP A 95 41.92 1.40 -14.61
CA ASP A 95 42.16 1.10 -16.03
C ASP A 95 42.91 2.23 -16.77
N SER A 96 43.08 3.39 -16.13
CA SER A 96 43.73 4.58 -16.71
C SER A 96 45.23 4.72 -16.34
N THR A 97 45.82 3.71 -15.70
CA THR A 97 47.25 3.60 -15.33
C THR A 97 47.87 2.39 -15.97
#